data_AF-A0A962QHF7-F1
#
_entry.id   AF-A0A962QHF7-F1
#
_cell.length_a   1.000
_cell.length_b   1.000
_cell.length_c   1.000
_cell.angle_alpha   90.00
_cell.angle_beta   90.00
_cell.angle_gamma   90.00
#
_symmetry.space_group_name_H-M   'P 1'
#
loop_
_entity.id
_entity.type
_entity.pdbx_description
1 polymer ?
#
loop_
_entity_poly.entity_id
_entity_poly.type
_entity_poly.pdbx_seq_one_letter_code
_entity_poly.pdbx_strand_id
1 'polypeptide(L)' 'MSNQIVYVTDDTFENEVLHSETPVLVDYWAEWCGPCKMIAPILDEISGQYSVKLKVAKLNIKEIPNTPPK' A
#
# COMPACT_ATOMS: atom_id res chain seq x y z
N MET A 1 11.15 12.93 -2.92
CA MET A 1 10.60 11.71 -3.52
C MET A 1 11.11 10.54 -2.70
N SER A 2 10.43 10.24 -1.59
CA SER A 2 10.84 9.17 -0.68
C SER A 2 10.36 7.85 -1.27
N ASN A 3 11.29 7.05 -1.77
CA ASN A 3 11.01 5.82 -2.51
C ASN A 3 10.71 4.63 -1.57
N GLN A 4 9.90 4.84 -0.52
CA GLN A 4 9.69 3.86 0.56
C GLN A 4 8.32 3.18 0.55
N ILE A 5 7.48 3.49 -0.43
CA ILE A 5 6.24 2.75 -0.65
C ILE A 5 6.52 1.47 -1.41
N VAL A 6 5.99 0.37 -0.91
CA VAL A 6 6.02 -0.94 -1.56
C VAL A 6 4.71 -1.15 -2.33
N TYR A 7 4.80 -1.47 -3.62
CA TYR A 7 3.64 -1.89 -4.39
C TYR A 7 3.50 -3.40 -4.27
N VAL A 8 2.35 -3.85 -3.80
CA VAL A 8 2.08 -5.27 -3.57
C VAL A 8 1.03 -5.78 -4.55
N THR A 9 1.20 -7.04 -4.95
CA THR A 9 0.28 -7.82 -5.76
C THR A 9 -0.23 -9.00 -4.92
N ASP A 10 -1.14 -9.80 -5.46
CA ASP A 10 -1.59 -11.03 -4.80
C ASP A 10 -0.40 -11.96 -4.43
N ASP A 11 0.53 -12.13 -5.36
CA ASP A 11 1.68 -13.03 -5.18
C ASP A 11 2.65 -12.53 -4.08
N THR A 12 2.73 -11.22 -3.85
CA THR A 12 3.65 -10.63 -2.88
C THR A 12 2.98 -10.28 -1.55
N PHE A 13 1.65 -10.25 -1.48
CA PHE A 13 0.91 -9.80 -0.30
C PHE A 13 1.26 -10.60 0.96
N GLU A 14 1.32 -11.92 0.85
CA GLU A 14 1.62 -12.79 2.00
C GLU A 14 2.99 -12.44 2.62
N ASN A 15 4.03 -12.33 1.79
CA ASN A 15 5.37 -12.04 2.28
C ASN A 15 5.56 -10.58 2.70
N GLU A 16 5.02 -9.64 1.92
CA GLU A 16 5.24 -8.21 2.14
C GLU A 16 4.35 -7.63 3.24
N VAL A 17 3.18 -8.23 3.50
CA VAL A 17 2.17 -7.76 4.46
C VAL A 17 2.00 -8.73 5.63
N LEU A 18 1.66 -9.99 5.38
CA LEU A 18 1.30 -10.93 6.45
C LEU A 18 2.50 -11.43 7.25
N HIS A 19 3.65 -11.61 6.59
CA HIS A 19 4.91 -12.00 7.22
C HIS A 19 5.82 -10.81 7.56
N SER A 20 5.29 -9.59 7.56
CA SER A 20 6.10 -8.42 7.89
C SER A 20 6.45 -8.36 9.37
N GLU A 21 7.71 -8.08 9.68
CA GLU A 21 8.19 -7.87 11.06
C GLU A 21 7.72 -6.53 11.66
N THR A 22 7.31 -5.58 10.81
CA THR A 22 6.77 -4.28 11.23
C THR A 22 5.31 -4.14 10.83
N PRO A 23 4.51 -3.34 11.56
CA PRO A 23 3.15 -3.02 11.15
C PRO A 23 3.10 -2.50 9.71
N VAL A 24 2.09 -2.93 8.95
CA VAL A 24 1.90 -2.54 7.56
C VAL A 24 0.59 -1.80 7.38
N LEU A 25 0.66 -0.56 6.90
CA LEU A 25 -0.49 0.20 6.41
C LEU A 25 -0.69 -0.09 4.93
N VAL A 26 -1.80 -0.74 4.58
CA VAL A 26 -2.14 -1.07 3.20
C VAL A 26 -3.17 -0.08 2.65
N ASP A 27 -2.78 0.69 1.64
CA ASP A 27 -3.66 1.54 0.85
C ASP A 27 -4.23 0.74 -0.33
N TYR A 28 -5.50 0.36 -0.20
CA TYR A 28 -6.29 -0.25 -1.27
C TYR A 28 -6.81 0.86 -2.18
N TRP A 29 -6.22 1.00 -3.36
CA TRP A 29 -6.47 2.13 -4.24
C TRP A 29 -6.89 1.70 -5.65
N ALA A 30 -7.34 2.67 -6.44
CA ALA A 30 -7.63 2.50 -7.86
C ALA A 30 -7.40 3.81 -8.63
N GLU A 31 -7.09 3.71 -9.91
CA GLU A 31 -6.87 4.87 -10.80
C GLU A 31 -8.07 5.81 -10.91
N TRP A 32 -9.28 5.31 -10.69
CA TRP A 32 -10.52 6.09 -10.73
C TRP A 32 -10.92 6.65 -9.36
N CYS A 33 -10.18 6.32 -8.28
CA CYS A 33 -10.47 6.79 -6.94
C CYS A 33 -9.87 8.18 -6.68
N GLY A 34 -10.69 9.22 -6.85
CA GLY A 34 -10.30 10.61 -6.55
C GLY A 34 -9.77 10.81 -5.11
N PRO A 35 -10.48 10.34 -4.07
CA PRO A 35 -10.01 10.45 -2.68
C PRO A 35 -8.66 9.75 -2.42
N CYS A 36 -8.42 8.59 -3.05
CA CYS A 36 -7.16 7.86 -2.93
C CYS A 36 -5.97 8.71 -3.45
N LYS A 37 -6.17 9.43 -4.56
CA LYS A 37 -5.15 10.34 -5.11
C LYS A 37 -4.86 11.51 -4.19
N MET A 38 -5.86 11.99 -3.43
CA MET A 38 -5.66 13.08 -2.47
C MET A 38 -4.81 12.67 -1.27
N ILE A 39 -4.95 11.42 -0.79
CA ILE A 39 -4.18 10.91 0.35
C ILE A 39 -2.81 10.36 -0.02
N ALA A 40 -2.59 10.01 -1.29
CA ALA A 40 -1.32 9.47 -1.79
C ALA A 40 -0.07 10.27 -1.36
N PRO A 41 0.01 11.61 -1.50
CA PRO A 41 1.19 12.37 -1.05
C PRO A 41 1.38 12.34 0.47
N ILE A 42 0.30 12.25 1.24
CA ILE A 42 0.36 12.15 2.71
C ILE A 42 0.96 10.79 3.10
N LEU A 43 0.56 9.72 2.41
CA LEU A 43 1.13 8.38 2.61
C LEU A 43 2.62 8.33 2.22
N ASP A 44 3.02 9.05 1.17
CA ASP A 44 4.44 9.17 0.80
C ASP A 44 5.25 9.86 1.92
N GLU A 45 4.72 10.92 2.54
CA GLU A 45 5.36 11.60 3.68
C GLU A 45 5.45 10.69 4.92
N ILE A 46 4.37 9.98 5.25
CA ILE A 46 4.31 9.04 6.37
C ILE A 46 5.32 7.90 6.16
N SER A 47 5.46 7.38 4.93
CA SER A 47 6.41 6.31 4.62
C SER A 47 7.85 6.69 4.96
N GLY A 48 8.21 7.97 4.74
CA GLY A 48 9.50 8.51 5.12
C GLY A 48 9.67 8.70 6.62
N GLN A 49 8.70 9.37 7.25
CA GLN A 49 8.76 9.73 8.67
C GLN A 49 8.77 8.50 9.60
N TYR A 50 8.08 7.43 9.21
CA TYR A 50 7.89 6.23 10.03
C TYR A 50 8.60 5.00 9.50
N SER A 51 9.55 5.15 8.57
CA SER A 51 10.21 4.05 7.83
C SER A 51 10.77 2.88 8.65
N VAL A 52 11.14 3.11 9.91
CA VAL A 52 11.61 2.04 10.83
C VAL A 52 10.47 1.37 11.61
N LYS A 53 9.34 2.06 11.78
CA LYS A 53 8.22 1.63 12.63
C LYS A 53 6.99 1.16 11.86
N LEU A 54 6.85 1.59 10.61
CA LEU A 54 5.67 1.37 9.79
C LEU A 54 6.11 1.19 8.34
N LYS A 55 5.61 0.13 7.73
CA LYS A 55 5.69 -0.08 6.29
C LYS A 55 4.42 0.45 5.63
N VAL A 56 4.56 1.16 4.52
CA VAL A 56 3.42 1.62 3.72
C VAL A 56 3.40 0.81 2.42
N ALA A 57 2.30 0.09 2.19
CA ALA A 57 2.07 -0.71 1.01
C ALA A 57 0.89 -0.15 0.20
N LYS A 58 1.01 -0.12 -1.13
CA LYS A 58 -0.07 0.23 -2.05
C LYS A 58 -0.49 -1.00 -2.84
N LEU A 59 -1.78 -1.24 -2.88
CA LEU A 59 -2.37 -2.38 -3.56
C LEU A 59 -3.49 -1.88 -4.48
N ASN A 60 -3.34 -2.14 -5.78
CA ASN A 60 -4.34 -1.76 -6.77
C ASN A 60 -5.44 -2.82 -6.81
N ILE A 61 -6.67 -2.44 -6.49
CA ILE A 61 -7.81 -3.37 -6.43
C ILE A 61 -8.16 -4.03 -7.77
N LYS A 62 -7.70 -3.47 -8.91
CA LYS A 62 -7.91 -4.07 -10.22
C LYS A 62 -6.90 -5.18 -10.55
N GLU A 63 -5.75 -5.21 -9.90
CA GLU A 63 -4.66 -6.15 -10.18
C GLU A 63 -4.76 -7.42 -9.33
N ILE A 64 -5.91 -7.60 -8.68
CA ILE A 64 -6.17 -8.70 -7.78
C ILE A 64 -7.28 -9.60 -8.34
N PRO A 65 -6.98 -10.82 -8.78
CA PRO A 65 -7.99 -11.78 -9.19
C PRO A 65 -8.97 -12.22 -8.09
N ASN A 66 -8.60 -12.17 -6.80
CA ASN A 66 -9.35 -12.82 -5.72
C ASN A 66 -9.95 -11.91 -4.62
N THR A 67 -9.87 -10.60 -4.75
CA THR A 67 -10.47 -9.64 -3.81
C THR A 67 -11.80 -9.21 -4.39
N PRO A 68 -12.91 -9.39 -3.67
CA PRO A 68 -14.24 -9.32 -4.27
C PRO A 68 -14.48 -7.95 -4.89
N PRO A 69 -14.85 -7.86 -6.19
CA PRO A 69 -15.63 -6.72 -6.64
C PRO A 69 -16.97 -6.80 -5.90
N LYS A 70 -17.44 -5.65 -5.42
CA LYS A 70 -18.72 -5.50 -4.70
C LYS A 70 -19.84 -6.43 -5.18
#